data_AF-A0A373B7S4-F1
#
_entry.id   AF-A0A373B7S4-F1
#
_cell.length_a   1.000
_cell.length_b   1.000
_cell.length_c   1.000
_cell.angle_alpha   90.00
_cell.angle_beta   90.00
_cell.angle_gamma   90.00
#
_symmetry.space_group_name_H-M   'P 1'
#
loop_
_entity.id
_entity.type
_entity.pdbx_description
1 polymer ?
#
loop_
_entity_poly.entity_id
_entity_poly.type
_entity_poly.pdbx_seq_one_letter_code
_entity_poly.pdbx_strand_id
1 'polypeptide(L)'
;MFGGYATLIAAYVATQLFNDWRDSHNANIKNNLIEKVLNSCDLHEANIFKSAENLASVKAKLVYKIKSNKNLIYRLNFKSKNNHEELLSIVHDCHSSFLWGKNIIWKHLLCLENEDYFKEKINIKEISTNLSNKSREISDTYLLIINEKDIKEKIILTDKLNTILADYLSFISIDIYMNLSSLSFEVKQD
;
A
#
# COMPACT_ATOMS: atom_id res chain seq x y z
N MET A 1 -55.68 17.60 28.50
CA MET A 1 -54.57 16.84 29.13
C MET A 1 -54.05 15.69 28.26
N PHE A 2 -54.87 14.99 27.46
CA PHE A 2 -54.42 13.87 26.61
C PHE A 2 -53.42 14.23 25.49
N GLY A 3 -53.45 15.46 24.96
CA GLY A 3 -52.49 15.90 23.93
C GLY A 3 -51.06 16.08 24.44
N GLY A 4 -50.87 16.47 25.72
CA GLY A 4 -49.54 16.65 26.30
C GLY A 4 -48.78 15.33 26.44
N TYR A 5 -49.46 14.28 26.92
CA TYR A 5 -48.89 12.93 27.03
C TYR A 5 -48.58 12.31 25.66
N ALA A 6 -49.47 12.49 24.67
CA ALA A 6 -49.23 12.01 23.31
C ALA A 6 -48.00 12.68 22.67
N THR A 7 -47.85 14.00 22.83
CA THR A 7 -46.67 14.73 22.34
C THR A 7 -45.40 14.31 23.06
N LEU A 8 -45.46 14.04 24.37
CA LEU A 8 -44.30 13.60 25.16
C LEU A 8 -43.84 12.18 24.76
N ILE A 9 -44.79 11.27 24.52
CA ILE A 9 -44.51 9.93 24.00
C ILE A 9 -43.95 10.01 22.58
N ALA A 10 -44.51 10.85 21.71
CA ALA A 10 -44.01 11.04 20.35
C ALA A 10 -42.59 11.64 20.34
N ALA A 11 -42.31 12.62 21.21
CA ALA A 11 -40.97 13.18 21.38
C ALA A 11 -39.95 12.16 21.93
N TYR A 12 -40.39 11.29 22.84
CA TYR A 12 -39.58 10.19 23.35
C TYR A 12 -39.23 9.18 22.24
N VAL A 13 -40.23 8.73 21.48
CA VAL A 13 -40.02 7.81 20.34
C VAL A 13 -39.16 8.46 19.25
N ALA A 14 -39.38 9.74 18.94
CA ALA A 14 -38.56 10.48 17.98
C ALA A 14 -37.10 10.60 18.43
N THR A 15 -36.86 10.81 19.72
CA THR A 15 -35.50 10.83 20.30
C THR A 15 -34.82 9.46 20.14
N GLN A 16 -35.53 8.36 20.36
CA GLN A 16 -34.99 7.02 20.17
C GLN A 16 -34.65 6.76 18.69
N LEU A 17 -35.59 7.02 17.77
CA LEU A 17 -35.35 6.84 16.34
C LEU A 17 -34.19 7.70 15.81
N PHE A 18 -34.03 8.92 16.35
CA PHE A 18 -32.91 9.77 15.98
C PHE A 18 -31.56 9.23 16.50
N ASN A 19 -31.54 8.71 17.72
CA ASN A 19 -30.34 8.07 18.26
C ASN A 19 -29.96 6.83 17.45
N ASP A 20 -30.92 5.94 17.15
CA ASP A 20 -30.69 4.75 16.35
C ASP A 20 -30.18 5.09 14.94
N TRP A 21 -30.79 6.10 14.29
CA TRP A 21 -30.34 6.58 12.99
C TRP A 21 -28.91 7.14 13.05
N ARG A 22 -28.60 7.95 14.07
CA ARG A 22 -27.28 8.55 14.25
C ARG A 22 -26.21 7.47 14.47
N ASP A 23 -26.51 6.48 15.30
CA ASP A 23 -25.56 5.44 15.66
C ASP A 23 -25.29 4.53 14.45
N SER A 24 -26.35 4.15 13.71
CA SER A 24 -26.23 3.44 12.43
C SER A 24 -25.44 4.23 11.37
N HIS A 25 -25.70 5.54 11.25
CA HIS A 25 -24.98 6.41 10.33
C HIS A 25 -23.49 6.48 10.65
N ASN A 26 -23.13 6.62 11.93
CA ASN A 26 -21.75 6.66 12.39
C ASN A 26 -21.03 5.32 12.18
N ALA A 27 -21.69 4.19 12.46
CA ALA A 27 -21.15 2.86 12.19
C ALA A 27 -20.85 2.67 10.68
N ASN A 28 -21.76 3.14 9.82
CA ASN A 28 -21.55 3.11 8.37
C ASN A 28 -20.36 3.98 7.94
N ILE A 29 -20.20 5.19 8.48
CA ILE A 29 -19.04 6.05 8.19
C ILE A 29 -17.74 5.33 8.57
N LYS A 30 -17.67 4.75 9.77
CA LYS A 30 -16.49 4.00 10.26
C LYS A 30 -16.15 2.82 9.34
N ASN A 31 -17.14 2.01 8.97
CA ASN A 31 -16.96 0.89 8.05
C ASN A 31 -16.43 1.34 6.68
N ASN A 32 -17.00 2.42 6.12
CA ASN A 32 -16.54 2.98 4.85
C ASN A 32 -15.09 3.48 4.91
N LEU A 33 -14.64 4.01 6.05
CA LEU A 33 -13.25 4.42 6.23
C LEU A 33 -12.30 3.22 6.29
N ILE A 34 -12.67 2.16 7.03
CA ILE A 34 -11.89 0.92 7.09
C ILE A 34 -11.78 0.30 5.69
N GLU A 35 -12.90 0.16 4.98
CA GLU A 35 -12.96 -0.41 3.65
C GLU A 35 -12.06 0.35 2.66
N LYS A 36 -12.01 1.68 2.76
CA LYS A 36 -11.09 2.49 1.95
C LYS A 36 -9.61 2.19 2.23
N VAL A 37 -9.23 1.88 3.47
CA VAL A 37 -7.84 1.48 3.75
C VAL A 37 -7.55 0.10 3.17
N LEU A 38 -8.45 -0.87 3.39
CA LEU A 38 -8.29 -2.24 2.89
C LEU A 38 -8.17 -2.26 1.35
N ASN A 39 -9.06 -1.56 0.64
CA ASN A 39 -9.00 -1.43 -0.81
C ASN A 39 -7.68 -0.80 -1.30
N SER A 40 -7.12 0.14 -0.53
CA SER A 40 -5.81 0.73 -0.84
C SER A 40 -4.66 -0.24 -0.62
N CYS A 41 -4.74 -1.10 0.40
CA CYS A 41 -3.79 -2.18 0.63
C CYS A 41 -3.80 -3.16 -0.54
N ASP A 42 -4.98 -3.64 -0.96
CA ASP A 42 -5.14 -4.56 -2.08
C ASP A 42 -4.57 -3.99 -3.39
N LEU A 43 -4.88 -2.72 -3.67
CA LEU A 43 -4.37 -2.01 -4.84
C LEU A 43 -2.84 -1.89 -4.79
N HIS A 44 -2.28 -1.57 -3.63
CA HIS A 44 -0.84 -1.42 -3.48
C HIS A 44 -0.11 -2.76 -3.57
N GLU A 45 -0.67 -3.82 -3.01
CA GLU A 45 -0.17 -5.18 -3.11
C GLU A 45 -0.11 -5.63 -4.58
N ALA A 46 -1.17 -5.43 -5.35
CA ALA A 46 -1.17 -5.69 -6.79
C ALA A 46 -0.06 -4.91 -7.54
N ASN A 47 0.17 -3.64 -7.17
CA ASN A 47 1.24 -2.83 -7.73
C ASN A 47 2.63 -3.37 -7.37
N ILE A 48 2.82 -3.89 -6.16
CA ILE A 48 4.09 -4.50 -5.72
C ILE A 48 4.35 -5.78 -6.51
N PHE A 49 3.35 -6.65 -6.67
CA PHE A 49 3.51 -7.87 -7.47
C PHE A 49 3.90 -7.57 -8.90
N LYS A 50 3.19 -6.64 -9.56
CA LYS A 50 3.53 -6.18 -10.90
C LYS A 50 4.94 -5.60 -10.98
N SER A 51 5.36 -4.86 -9.94
CA SER A 51 6.71 -4.31 -9.86
C SER A 51 7.76 -5.41 -9.74
N ALA A 52 7.51 -6.44 -8.92
CA ALA A 52 8.40 -7.58 -8.75
C ALA A 52 8.56 -8.38 -10.06
N GLU A 53 7.47 -8.60 -10.81
CA GLU A 53 7.51 -9.23 -12.13
C GLU A 53 8.35 -8.43 -13.13
N ASN A 54 8.13 -7.11 -13.19
CA ASN A 54 8.88 -6.21 -14.04
C ASN A 54 10.38 -6.20 -13.68
N LEU A 55 10.71 -6.16 -12.39
CA LEU A 55 12.08 -6.21 -11.88
C LEU A 55 12.74 -7.56 -12.20
N ALA A 56 12.02 -8.67 -12.12
CA ALA A 56 12.52 -9.98 -12.52
C ALA A 56 12.85 -10.02 -14.03
N SER A 57 11.99 -9.41 -14.87
CA SER A 57 12.24 -9.26 -16.30
C SER A 57 13.48 -8.39 -16.59
N VAL A 58 13.62 -7.26 -15.89
CA VAL A 58 14.81 -6.39 -15.95
C VAL A 58 16.07 -7.18 -15.59
N LYS A 59 16.04 -7.92 -14.47
CA LYS A 59 17.16 -8.77 -14.04
C LYS A 59 17.52 -9.79 -15.12
N ALA A 60 16.55 -10.49 -15.71
CA ALA A 60 16.80 -11.47 -16.76
C ALA A 60 17.50 -10.83 -17.98
N LYS A 61 17.03 -9.65 -18.42
CA LYS A 61 17.66 -8.86 -19.50
C LYS A 61 19.10 -8.46 -19.15
N LEU A 62 19.37 -8.04 -17.90
CA LEU A 62 20.72 -7.69 -17.42
C LEU A 62 21.67 -8.90 -17.39
N VAL A 63 21.20 -10.06 -16.89
CA VAL A 63 21.96 -11.31 -16.86
C VAL A 63 22.32 -11.75 -18.29
N TYR A 64 21.37 -11.66 -19.22
CA TYR A 64 21.62 -11.96 -20.62
C TYR A 64 22.69 -11.04 -21.21
N LYS A 65 22.66 -9.73 -20.89
CA LYS A 65 23.68 -8.75 -21.32
C LYS A 65 25.09 -9.10 -20.83
N ILE A 66 25.22 -9.61 -19.60
CA ILE A 66 26.52 -10.09 -19.08
C ILE A 66 27.00 -11.31 -19.89
N LYS A 67 26.11 -12.27 -20.18
CA LYS A 67 26.46 -13.47 -20.94
C LYS A 67 26.83 -13.15 -22.39
N SER A 68 26.09 -12.27 -23.05
CA SER A 68 26.35 -11.87 -24.44
C SER A 68 27.66 -11.08 -24.58
N ASN A 69 27.97 -10.19 -23.63
CA ASN A 69 29.23 -9.44 -23.63
C ASN A 69 30.49 -10.31 -23.48
N LYS A 70 30.36 -11.54 -22.96
CA LYS A 70 31.46 -12.51 -22.88
C LYS A 70 31.72 -13.23 -24.22
N ASN A 71 30.74 -13.27 -25.13
CA ASN A 71 30.88 -13.92 -26.44
C ASN A 71 31.11 -12.91 -27.57
N LEU A 72 32.23 -13.04 -28.29
CA LEU A 72 32.67 -12.12 -29.35
C LEU A 72 31.64 -12.00 -30.51
N ILE A 73 30.98 -13.10 -30.86
CA ILE A 73 29.95 -13.17 -31.92
C ILE A 73 28.71 -12.33 -31.56
N TYR A 74 28.35 -12.23 -30.28
CA TYR A 74 27.17 -11.49 -29.83
C TYR A 74 27.43 -9.98 -29.70
N ARG A 75 28.69 -9.57 -29.51
CA ARG A 75 29.08 -8.14 -29.46
C ARG A 75 28.81 -7.42 -30.79
N LEU A 76 28.89 -8.12 -31.92
CA LEU A 76 28.68 -7.55 -33.26
C LEU A 76 27.18 -7.31 -33.58
N ASN A 77 26.27 -8.03 -32.94
CA ASN A 77 24.81 -7.94 -33.20
C ASN A 77 24.03 -7.07 -32.19
N PHE A 78 24.65 -6.61 -31.11
CA PHE A 78 23.94 -5.88 -30.05
C PHE A 78 23.99 -4.35 -30.29
N LYS A 79 22.96 -3.79 -30.93
CA LYS A 79 22.73 -2.33 -30.96
C LYS A 79 22.44 -1.85 -29.53
N SER A 80 23.47 -1.33 -28.87
CA SER A 80 23.59 -1.28 -27.39
C SER A 80 22.96 -0.05 -26.70
N LYS A 81 22.62 1.03 -27.42
CA LYS A 81 22.21 2.29 -26.75
C LYS A 81 20.77 2.31 -26.24
N ASN A 82 19.79 1.77 -26.97
CA ASN A 82 18.37 1.94 -26.61
C ASN A 82 17.91 1.03 -25.44
N ASN A 83 18.58 -0.10 -25.19
CA ASN A 83 18.11 -1.07 -24.19
C ASN A 83 18.38 -0.63 -22.74
N HIS A 84 19.29 0.32 -22.48
CA HIS A 84 19.57 0.72 -21.10
C HIS A 84 18.53 1.71 -20.56
N GLU A 85 18.15 2.67 -21.39
CA GLU A 85 17.10 3.65 -21.06
C GLU A 85 15.75 2.97 -20.86
N GLU A 86 15.42 1.96 -21.69
CA GLU A 86 14.20 1.14 -21.52
C GLU A 86 14.20 0.37 -20.17
N LEU A 87 15.34 -0.18 -19.76
CA LEU A 87 15.43 -0.87 -18.46
C LEU A 87 15.29 0.10 -17.29
N LEU A 88 15.87 1.29 -17.41
CA LEU A 88 15.76 2.33 -16.38
C LEU A 88 14.34 2.88 -16.28
N SER A 89 13.64 3.08 -17.40
CA SER A 89 12.26 3.55 -17.38
C SER A 89 11.35 2.56 -16.66
N ILE A 90 11.52 1.25 -16.87
CA ILE A 90 10.77 0.23 -16.13
C ILE A 90 11.00 0.34 -14.61
N VAL A 91 12.26 0.51 -14.18
CA VAL A 91 12.58 0.65 -12.75
C VAL A 91 11.96 1.94 -12.17
N HIS A 92 12.01 3.05 -12.91
CA HIS A 92 11.37 4.30 -12.53
C HIS A 92 9.84 4.17 -12.42
N ASP A 93 9.20 3.48 -13.35
CA ASP A 93 7.75 3.25 -13.34
C ASP A 93 7.34 2.40 -12.14
N CYS A 94 8.11 1.35 -11.82
CA CYS A 94 7.92 0.54 -10.61
C CYS A 94 8.05 1.39 -9.34
N HIS A 95 9.09 2.23 -9.25
CA HIS A 95 9.31 3.11 -8.09
C HIS A 95 8.16 4.11 -7.92
N SER A 96 7.71 4.74 -9.01
CA SER A 96 6.61 5.70 -9.00
C SER A 96 5.30 5.04 -8.56
N SER A 97 5.01 3.85 -9.10
CA SER A 97 3.82 3.07 -8.75
C SER A 97 3.83 2.64 -7.28
N PHE A 98 5.00 2.25 -6.76
CA PHE A 98 5.19 1.93 -5.36
C PHE A 98 4.89 3.14 -4.46
N LEU A 99 5.49 4.30 -4.74
CA LEU A 99 5.28 5.51 -3.95
C LEU A 99 3.82 5.97 -3.96
N TRP A 100 3.16 5.86 -5.12
CA TRP A 100 1.75 6.20 -5.25
C TRP A 100 0.87 5.31 -4.37
N GLY A 101 1.04 3.99 -4.44
CA GLY A 101 0.25 3.05 -3.64
C GLY A 101 0.43 3.26 -2.13
N LYS A 102 1.68 3.44 -1.67
CA LYS A 102 1.98 3.80 -0.28
C LYS A 102 1.26 5.08 0.15
N ASN A 103 1.31 6.14 -0.67
CA ASN A 103 0.72 7.42 -0.31
C ASN A 103 -0.81 7.34 -0.16
N ILE A 104 -1.47 6.49 -0.94
CA ILE A 104 -2.91 6.26 -0.78
C ILE A 104 -3.21 5.57 0.55
N ILE A 105 -2.47 4.51 0.90
CA ILE A 105 -2.62 3.84 2.20
C ILE A 105 -2.41 4.86 3.32
N TRP A 106 -1.33 5.62 3.28
CA TRP A 106 -1.01 6.63 4.29
C TRP A 106 -2.13 7.67 4.43
N LYS A 107 -2.67 8.18 3.32
CA LYS A 107 -3.80 9.12 3.34
C LYS A 107 -5.01 8.53 4.06
N HIS A 108 -5.38 7.29 3.78
CA HIS A 108 -6.55 6.67 4.42
C HIS A 108 -6.28 6.31 5.89
N LEU A 109 -5.06 5.92 6.25
CA LEU A 109 -4.67 5.73 7.65
C LEU A 109 -4.78 7.04 8.45
N LEU A 110 -4.36 8.17 7.90
CA LEU A 110 -4.53 9.48 8.55
C LEU A 110 -6.00 9.82 8.80
N CYS A 111 -6.91 9.42 7.91
CA CYS A 111 -8.34 9.60 8.14
C CYS A 111 -8.82 8.81 9.36
N LEU A 112 -8.31 7.58 9.55
CA LEU A 112 -8.63 6.77 10.73
C LEU A 112 -7.98 7.32 12.01
N GLU A 113 -6.77 7.88 11.93
CA GLU A 113 -6.06 8.42 13.11
C GLU A 113 -6.82 9.57 13.79
N ASN A 114 -7.59 10.34 13.00
CA ASN A 114 -8.37 11.47 13.52
C ASN A 114 -9.65 11.05 14.25
N GLU A 115 -10.05 9.79 14.14
CA GLU A 115 -11.28 9.25 14.73
C GLU A 115 -10.99 8.60 16.09
N ASP A 116 -11.61 9.11 17.16
CA ASP A 116 -11.32 8.67 18.53
C ASP A 116 -11.56 7.18 18.77
N TYR A 117 -12.57 6.60 18.10
CA TYR A 117 -12.85 5.17 18.15
C TYR A 117 -11.65 4.29 17.78
N PHE A 118 -10.84 4.71 16.80
CA PHE A 118 -9.71 3.91 16.34
C PHE A 118 -8.45 4.11 17.18
N LYS A 119 -8.29 5.27 17.82
CA LYS A 119 -7.12 5.56 18.69
C LYS A 119 -6.99 4.59 19.85
N GLU A 120 -8.12 4.13 20.37
CA GLU A 120 -8.16 3.19 21.50
C GLU A 120 -7.93 1.73 21.07
N LYS A 121 -8.21 1.40 19.80
CA LYS A 121 -8.15 0.02 19.30
C LYS A 121 -6.89 -0.30 18.52
N ILE A 122 -6.33 0.66 17.78
CA ILE A 122 -5.14 0.45 16.93
C ILE A 122 -4.18 1.63 17.06
N ASN A 123 -2.90 1.33 17.19
CA ASN A 123 -1.83 2.33 17.15
C ASN A 123 -1.52 2.77 15.70
N ILE A 124 -2.43 3.54 15.09
CA ILE A 124 -2.31 4.00 13.70
C ILE A 124 -1.04 4.84 13.48
N LYS A 125 -0.60 5.57 14.52
CA LYS A 125 0.62 6.38 14.47
C LYS A 125 1.86 5.51 14.29
N GLU A 126 1.94 4.40 15.02
CA GLU A 126 3.02 3.42 14.89
C GLU A 126 3.01 2.76 13.50
N ILE A 127 1.83 2.33 13.04
CA ILE A 127 1.65 1.77 11.69
C ILE A 127 2.13 2.77 10.62
N SER A 128 1.72 4.04 10.72
CA SER A 128 2.10 5.09 9.76
C SER A 128 3.59 5.39 9.79
N THR A 129 4.21 5.30 10.96
CA THR A 129 5.66 5.45 11.13
C THR A 129 6.41 4.29 10.49
N ASN A 130 5.97 3.05 10.73
CA ASN A 130 6.55 1.84 10.16
C ASN A 130 6.40 1.80 8.63
N LEU A 131 5.21 2.15 8.12
CA LEU A 131 4.94 2.32 6.70
C LEU A 131 5.95 3.30 6.08
N SER A 132 6.21 4.42 6.76
CA SER A 132 7.15 5.44 6.28
C SER A 132 8.60 4.97 6.28
N ASN A 133 9.04 4.30 7.34
CA ASN A 133 10.41 3.80 7.46
C ASN A 133 10.70 2.71 6.42
N LYS A 134 9.84 1.69 6.31
CA LYS A 134 10.00 0.61 5.32
C LYS A 134 9.92 1.14 3.89
N SER A 135 9.02 2.08 3.63
CA SER A 135 8.93 2.71 2.30
C SER A 135 10.18 3.50 1.92
N ARG A 136 10.82 4.17 2.89
CA ARG A 136 12.06 4.89 2.66
C ARG A 136 13.16 3.93 2.23
N GLU A 137 13.33 2.82 2.95
CA GLU A 137 14.31 1.79 2.59
C GLU A 137 14.10 1.23 1.17
N ILE A 138 12.85 0.96 0.80
CA ILE A 138 12.49 0.50 -0.54
C ILE A 138 12.83 1.57 -1.60
N SER A 139 12.41 2.81 -1.34
CA SER A 139 12.67 3.93 -2.24
C SER A 139 14.16 4.18 -2.43
N ASP A 140 14.94 4.15 -1.37
CA ASP A 140 16.39 4.31 -1.42
C ASP A 140 17.03 3.18 -2.24
N THR A 141 16.54 1.94 -2.09
CA THR A 141 17.01 0.80 -2.88
C THR A 141 16.67 0.95 -4.37
N TYR A 142 15.47 1.44 -4.72
CA TYR A 142 15.13 1.80 -6.10
C TYR A 142 16.10 2.83 -6.68
N LEU A 143 16.38 3.90 -5.93
CA LEU A 143 17.30 4.96 -6.36
C LEU A 143 18.74 4.45 -6.52
N LEU A 144 19.20 3.55 -5.66
CA LEU A 144 20.48 2.87 -5.83
C LEU A 144 20.50 2.06 -7.13
N ILE A 145 19.45 1.28 -7.42
CA ILE A 145 19.35 0.52 -8.68
C ILE A 145 19.40 1.46 -9.87
N ILE A 146 18.72 2.61 -9.84
CA ILE A 146 18.69 3.59 -10.94
C ILE A 146 20.10 4.15 -11.18
N ASN A 147 20.77 4.59 -10.12
CA ASN A 147 22.05 5.31 -10.20
C ASN A 147 23.26 4.41 -10.40
N GLU A 148 23.17 3.12 -10.06
CA GLU A 148 24.28 2.17 -10.15
C GLU A 148 24.72 1.99 -11.62
N LYS A 149 26.03 1.98 -11.88
CA LYS A 149 26.56 1.81 -13.25
C LYS A 149 27.01 0.36 -13.51
N ASP A 150 27.42 -0.37 -12.48
CA ASP A 150 27.81 -1.77 -12.61
C ASP A 150 26.56 -2.65 -12.75
N ILE A 151 26.49 -3.41 -13.85
CA ILE A 151 25.39 -4.32 -14.14
C ILE A 151 25.29 -5.45 -13.09
N LYS A 152 26.41 -5.95 -12.57
CA LYS A 152 26.40 -7.00 -11.55
C LYS A 152 25.82 -6.46 -10.24
N GLU A 153 26.23 -5.26 -9.86
CA GLU A 153 25.73 -4.62 -8.64
C GLU A 153 24.23 -4.29 -8.78
N LYS A 154 23.77 -3.80 -9.94
CA LYS A 154 22.33 -3.64 -10.22
C LYS A 154 21.53 -4.93 -10.02
N ILE A 155 22.07 -6.09 -10.42
CA ILE A 155 21.40 -7.39 -10.22
C ILE A 155 21.30 -7.71 -8.72
N ILE A 156 22.39 -7.54 -7.97
CA ILE A 156 22.41 -7.76 -6.51
C ILE A 156 21.40 -6.85 -5.82
N LEU A 157 21.36 -5.57 -6.18
CA LEU A 157 20.41 -4.60 -5.64
C LEU A 157 18.96 -4.95 -6.01
N THR A 158 18.71 -5.48 -7.21
CA THR A 158 17.37 -5.95 -7.61
C THR A 158 16.91 -7.14 -6.77
N ASP A 159 17.81 -8.07 -6.45
CA ASP A 159 17.50 -9.19 -5.56
C ASP A 159 17.23 -8.72 -4.13
N LYS A 160 18.06 -7.80 -3.62
CA LYS A 160 17.83 -7.15 -2.32
C LYS A 160 16.46 -6.46 -2.27
N LEU A 161 16.11 -5.71 -3.32
CA LEU A 161 14.82 -5.02 -3.41
C LEU A 161 13.65 -6.00 -3.34
N ASN A 162 13.71 -7.12 -4.06
CA ASN A 162 12.64 -8.13 -4.02
C ASN A 162 12.46 -8.72 -2.61
N THR A 163 13.54 -8.96 -1.87
CA THR A 163 13.46 -9.42 -0.47
C THR A 163 12.77 -8.38 0.41
N ILE A 164 13.17 -7.11 0.32
CA ILE A 164 12.57 -6.03 1.13
C ILE A 164 11.10 -5.82 0.76
N LEU A 165 10.74 -5.93 -0.52
CA LEU A 165 9.34 -5.87 -0.96
C LEU A 165 8.49 -7.00 -0.38
N ALA A 166 9.02 -8.22 -0.27
CA ALA A 166 8.32 -9.33 0.37
C ALA A 166 8.09 -9.08 1.87
N ASP A 167 9.10 -8.59 2.59
CA ASP A 167 8.97 -8.22 4.01
C ASP A 167 7.97 -7.08 4.21
N TYR A 168 7.90 -6.15 3.26
CA TYR A 168 6.94 -5.04 3.28
C TYR A 168 5.50 -5.49 2.96
N LEU A 169 5.31 -6.46 2.06
CA LEU A 169 4.01 -7.08 1.83
C LEU A 169 3.48 -7.79 3.08
N SER A 170 4.37 -8.50 3.79
CA SER A 170 4.03 -9.11 5.08
C SER A 170 3.54 -8.08 6.09
N PHE A 171 4.23 -6.93 6.19
CA PHE A 171 3.81 -5.80 7.01
C PHE A 171 2.43 -5.26 6.60
N ILE A 172 2.17 -5.03 5.30
CA ILE A 172 0.85 -4.58 4.84
C ILE A 172 -0.24 -5.58 5.22
N SER A 173 0.02 -6.87 4.99
CA SER A 173 -0.97 -7.93 5.20
C SER A 173 -1.30 -8.13 6.69
N ILE A 174 -0.28 -8.20 7.54
CA ILE A 174 -0.42 -8.54 8.95
C ILE A 174 -0.77 -7.30 9.76
N ASP A 175 0.06 -6.26 9.68
CA ASP A 175 -0.01 -5.13 10.60
C ASP A 175 -1.11 -4.13 10.22
N ILE A 176 -1.51 -4.09 8.94
CA ILE A 176 -2.55 -3.19 8.45
C ILE A 176 -3.83 -3.97 8.14
N TYR A 177 -3.77 -4.89 7.19
CA TYR A 177 -4.97 -5.51 6.62
C TYR A 177 -5.69 -6.39 7.65
N MET A 178 -5.00 -7.35 8.28
CA MET A 178 -5.64 -8.22 9.28
C MET A 178 -6.20 -7.42 10.46
N ASN A 179 -5.42 -6.48 11.00
CA ASN A 179 -5.84 -5.64 12.12
C ASN A 179 -7.06 -4.76 11.81
N LEU A 180 -7.16 -4.19 10.61
CA LEU A 180 -8.31 -3.38 10.23
C LEU A 180 -9.52 -4.22 9.83
N SER A 181 -9.28 -5.39 9.22
CA SER A 181 -10.36 -6.31 8.85
C SER A 181 -11.12 -6.82 10.07
N SER A 182 -10.43 -7.16 11.17
CA SER A 182 -11.08 -7.59 12.42
C SER A 182 -11.98 -6.50 13.00
N LEU A 183 -11.53 -5.25 12.99
CA LEU A 183 -12.36 -4.11 13.42
C LEU A 183 -13.60 -3.91 12.56
N SER A 184 -13.53 -4.17 11.25
CA SER A 184 -14.71 -4.08 10.37
C SER A 184 -15.82 -5.06 10.74
N PHE A 185 -15.47 -6.21 11.34
CA PHE A 185 -16.45 -7.17 11.84
C PHE A 185 -17.09 -6.71 13.16
N GLU A 186 -16.33 -6.07 14.04
CA GLU A 186 -16.84 -5.52 15.31
C GLU A 186 -17.82 -4.37 15.08
N VAL A 187 -17.50 -3.43 14.17
CA VAL A 187 -18.37 -2.27 13.85
C VAL A 187 -19.70 -2.69 13.20
N LYS A 188 -19.83 -3.93 12.72
CA LYS A 188 -21.09 -4.47 12.18
C LYS A 188 -21.97 -5.13 13.25
N GLN A 189 -21.44 -5.38 14.45
CA GLN A 189 -22.15 -6.04 15.55
C GLN A 189 -22.69 -5.04 16.59
N ASP A 190 -22.13 -3.83 16.65
CA ASP A 190 -22.64 -2.68 17.42
C ASP A 190 -23.74 -1.92 16.65
#